data_AF-A0A948EWS0-F1
#
_entry.id   AF-A0A948EWS0-F1
#
_cell.length_a   1.000
_cell.length_b   1.000
_cell.length_c   1.000
_cell.angle_alpha   90.00
_cell.angle_beta   90.00
_cell.angle_gamma   90.00
#
_symmetry.space_group_name_H-M   'P 1'
#
loop_
_entity.id
_entity.type
_entity.pdbx_description
1 polymer ?
#
loop_
_entity_poly.entity_id
_entity_poly.type
_entity_poly.pdbx_seq_one_letter_code
_entity_poly.pdbx_strand_id
1 'polypeptide(L)'
;MPTVTNADRWDQAHRNRQEYVQQIVDSTAQKRIVVAGPGTGKTYLFKTILRDHPNSLTLSFVNALVTDLCEELFGLSDVKTLHGFARSVLSKAISRSVDIYPKLPAIVRADSRVLRDVDIDFTPLFECRIDDEENLAFYKSRRQLYGRYGFTDIIYAVVLYFEEDKNRVPDFSQIVVDEFQDFNPLEVSLIDLLADRSPVLLAGDDDQALYETL
;
A
#
# COMPACT_ATOMS: atom_id res chain seq x y z
N MET A 1 39.37 13.78 29.12
CA MET A 1 38.01 13.37 28.72
C MET A 1 38.07 11.93 28.27
N PRO A 2 37.19 11.04 28.73
CA PRO A 2 37.24 9.63 28.31
C PRO A 2 36.95 9.56 26.81
N THR A 3 37.86 8.96 26.05
CA THR A 3 37.68 8.66 24.64
C THR A 3 36.66 7.54 24.51
N VAL A 4 35.43 7.88 24.13
CA VAL A 4 34.38 6.89 23.80
C VAL A 4 34.93 6.00 22.70
N THR A 5 35.09 4.71 22.98
CA THR A 5 35.61 3.77 21.98
C THR A 5 34.52 3.47 20.94
N ASN A 6 34.89 3.04 19.74
CA ASN A 6 33.90 2.65 18.73
C ASN A 6 33.00 1.51 19.26
N ALA A 7 33.52 0.58 20.06
CA ALA A 7 32.74 -0.50 20.67
C ALA A 7 31.63 0.04 21.59
N ASP A 8 31.93 1.04 22.43
CA ASP A 8 30.94 1.68 23.30
C ASP A 8 29.82 2.36 22.52
N ARG A 9 30.14 2.94 21.34
CA ARG A 9 29.15 3.54 20.43
C ARG A 9 28.23 2.50 19.81
N TRP A 10 28.76 1.35 19.38
CA TRP A 10 27.98 0.26 18.80
C TRP A 10 27.02 -0.37 19.80
N ASP A 11 27.47 -0.58 21.03
CA ASP A 11 26.64 -1.12 22.11
C ASP A 11 25.53 -0.14 22.51
N GLN A 12 25.84 1.17 22.58
CA GLN A 12 24.83 2.19 22.84
C GLN A 12 23.80 2.26 21.72
N ALA A 13 24.22 2.20 20.45
CA ALA A 13 23.31 2.18 19.30
C ALA A 13 22.38 0.95 19.33
N HIS A 14 22.90 -0.22 19.70
CA HIS A 14 22.10 -1.44 19.85
C HIS A 14 21.05 -1.31 20.96
N ARG A 15 21.44 -0.78 22.13
CA ARG A 15 20.51 -0.54 23.24
C ARG A 15 19.41 0.45 22.86
N ASN A 16 19.77 1.58 22.27
CA ASN A 16 18.81 2.59 21.84
C ASN A 16 17.83 2.02 20.80
N ARG A 17 18.32 1.23 19.83
CA ARG A 17 17.46 0.55 18.85
C ARG A 17 16.46 -0.38 19.53
N GLN A 18 16.92 -1.21 20.46
CA GLN A 18 16.03 -2.12 21.20
C GLN A 18 14.97 -1.36 21.99
N GLU A 19 15.35 -0.25 22.63
CA GLU A 19 14.43 0.61 23.37
C GLU A 19 13.33 1.18 22.45
N TYR A 20 13.69 1.75 21.31
CA TYR A 20 12.70 2.27 20.35
C TYR A 20 11.81 1.18 19.76
N VAL A 21 12.38 0.01 19.42
CA VAL A 21 11.59 -1.14 18.96
C VAL A 21 10.58 -1.54 20.02
N GLN A 22 10.99 -1.63 21.28
CA GLN A 22 10.12 -2.00 22.38
C GLN A 22 9.00 -0.98 22.60
N GLN A 23 9.30 0.32 22.51
CA GLN A 23 8.27 1.37 22.58
C GLN A 23 7.21 1.23 21.48
N ILE A 24 7.59 0.82 20.27
CA ILE A 24 6.66 0.61 19.15
C ILE A 24 5.82 -0.67 19.37
N VAL A 25 6.43 -1.73 19.87
CA VAL A 25 5.78 -3.01 20.17
C VAL A 25 4.77 -2.86 21.31
N ASP A 26 5.14 -2.16 22.38
CA ASP A 26 4.29 -1.95 23.57
C ASP A 26 3.20 -0.90 23.36
N SER A 27 3.27 -0.14 22.27
CA SER A 27 2.29 0.89 21.95
C SER A 27 0.92 0.28 21.66
N THR A 28 -0.10 0.77 22.37
CA THR A 28 -1.51 0.41 22.13
C THR A 28 -2.15 1.20 20.98
N ALA A 29 -1.37 2.04 20.29
CA ALA A 29 -1.89 2.85 19.19
C ALA A 29 -2.27 1.97 18.00
N GLN A 30 -3.50 2.15 17.49
CA GLN A 30 -3.98 1.45 16.30
C GLN A 30 -3.19 1.84 15.04
N LYS A 31 -2.83 3.13 14.90
CA LYS A 31 -2.07 3.65 13.77
C LYS A 31 -0.69 4.10 14.27
N ARG A 32 0.37 3.44 13.80
CA ARG A 32 1.77 3.74 14.15
C ARG A 32 2.54 4.11 12.89
N ILE A 33 3.40 5.11 12.99
CA ILE A 33 4.26 5.57 11.89
C ILE A 33 5.71 5.46 12.34
N VAL A 34 6.55 4.92 11.46
CA VAL A 34 7.99 4.79 11.67
C VAL A 34 8.71 5.40 10.47
N VAL A 35 9.41 6.49 10.73
CA VAL A 35 10.32 7.11 9.76
C VAL A 35 11.68 6.45 9.94
N ALA A 36 12.16 5.76 8.90
CA ALA A 36 13.35 4.95 8.98
C ALA A 36 14.06 4.94 7.62
N GLY A 37 15.31 5.37 7.56
CA GLY A 37 16.07 5.32 6.31
C GLY A 37 16.65 3.95 5.95
N PRO A 38 17.39 3.85 4.84
CA PRO A 38 18.02 2.61 4.40
C PRO A 38 18.93 2.00 5.47
N GLY A 39 18.89 0.67 5.60
CA GLY A 39 19.80 -0.03 6.50
C GLY A 39 19.58 0.21 7.99
N THR A 40 18.52 0.93 8.38
CA THR A 40 18.15 1.16 9.80
C THR A 40 17.50 -0.04 10.48
N GLY A 41 17.21 -1.11 9.72
CA GLY A 41 16.68 -2.36 10.23
C GLY A 41 15.15 -2.41 10.32
N LYS A 42 14.42 -1.74 9.41
CA LYS A 42 12.95 -1.82 9.27
C LYS A 42 12.43 -3.26 9.35
N THR A 43 13.02 -4.18 8.59
CA THR A 43 12.62 -5.60 8.62
C THR A 43 12.75 -6.23 10.00
N TYR A 44 13.79 -5.89 10.77
CA TYR A 44 13.93 -6.41 12.13
C TYR A 44 12.76 -5.97 13.02
N LEU A 45 12.32 -4.72 12.88
CA LEU A 45 11.11 -4.22 13.54
C LEU A 45 9.87 -4.99 13.06
N PHE A 46 9.67 -5.17 11.74
CA PHE A 46 8.54 -5.91 11.20
C PHE A 46 8.47 -7.33 11.76
N LYS A 47 9.58 -8.07 11.73
CA LYS A 47 9.69 -9.42 12.31
C LYS A 47 9.31 -9.45 13.78
N THR A 48 9.71 -8.44 14.54
CA THR A 48 9.44 -8.37 15.98
C THR A 48 7.96 -8.17 16.24
N ILE A 49 7.33 -7.24 15.53
CA ILE A 49 5.89 -6.96 15.65
C ILE A 49 5.05 -8.13 15.15
N LEU A 50 5.40 -8.74 14.02
CA LEU A 50 4.56 -9.76 13.37
C LEU A 50 4.55 -11.11 14.11
N ARG A 51 5.53 -11.40 14.97
CA ARG A 51 5.64 -12.69 15.69
C ARG A 51 4.42 -13.02 16.56
N ASP A 52 3.87 -12.01 17.22
CA ASP A 52 2.76 -12.19 18.16
C ASP A 52 1.39 -11.92 17.52
N HIS A 53 1.36 -11.66 16.21
CA HIS A 53 0.16 -11.27 15.47
C HIS A 53 -0.14 -12.28 14.34
N PRO A 54 -0.88 -13.37 14.65
CA PRO A 54 -1.28 -14.34 13.64
C PRO A 54 -2.38 -13.76 12.73
N ASN A 55 -2.33 -14.04 11.42
CA ASN A 55 -3.16 -13.38 10.39
C ASN A 55 -2.79 -11.91 10.15
N SER A 56 -1.51 -11.69 9.83
CA SER A 56 -0.98 -10.38 9.47
C SER A 56 -0.84 -10.21 7.95
N LEU A 57 -0.89 -8.95 7.52
CA LEU A 57 -0.72 -8.52 6.13
C LEU A 57 0.46 -7.56 6.03
N THR A 58 1.35 -7.77 5.06
CA THR A 58 2.41 -6.82 4.72
C THR A 58 2.18 -6.32 3.30
N LEU A 59 2.08 -5.00 3.16
CA LEU A 59 1.88 -4.31 1.89
C LEU A 59 3.15 -3.56 1.50
N SER A 60 3.52 -3.62 0.23
CA SER A 60 4.62 -2.87 -0.35
C SER A 60 4.23 -2.33 -1.73
N PHE A 61 5.03 -1.43 -2.28
CA PHE A 61 4.73 -0.74 -3.52
C PHE A 61 5.02 -1.60 -4.78
N VAL A 62 6.19 -2.25 -4.85
CA VAL A 62 6.65 -3.00 -6.04
C VAL A 62 6.93 -4.47 -5.78
N ASN A 63 6.85 -5.29 -6.84
CA ASN A 63 7.06 -6.75 -6.75
C ASN A 63 8.48 -7.13 -6.32
N ALA A 64 9.49 -6.32 -6.62
CA ALA A 64 10.87 -6.57 -6.19
C ALA A 64 10.95 -6.57 -4.66
N LEU A 65 10.46 -5.51 -4.01
CA LEU A 65 10.38 -5.41 -2.56
C LEU A 65 9.52 -6.51 -1.94
N VAL A 66 8.39 -6.86 -2.57
CA VAL A 66 7.57 -7.98 -2.10
C VAL A 66 8.35 -9.29 -2.12
N THR A 67 9.17 -9.53 -3.13
CA THR A 67 9.98 -10.76 -3.24
C THR A 67 10.96 -10.84 -2.07
N ASP A 68 11.66 -9.74 -1.79
CA ASP A 68 12.62 -9.65 -0.69
C ASP A 68 11.90 -9.80 0.68
N LEU A 69 10.80 -9.08 0.88
CA LEU A 69 10.00 -9.14 2.11
C LEU A 69 9.36 -10.53 2.32
N CYS A 70 8.99 -11.25 1.26
CA CYS A 70 8.47 -12.63 1.37
C CYS A 70 9.49 -13.56 2.00
N GLU A 71 10.77 -13.45 1.61
CA GLU A 71 11.84 -14.26 2.18
C GLU A 71 12.09 -13.88 3.65
N GLU A 72 12.10 -12.59 3.95
CA GLU A 72 12.38 -12.11 5.29
C GLU A 72 11.24 -12.40 6.28
N LEU A 73 9.99 -12.27 5.83
CA LEU A 73 8.79 -12.40 6.68
C LEU A 73 8.08 -13.75 6.50
N PHE A 74 8.79 -14.74 5.95
CA PHE A 74 8.23 -16.06 5.68
C PHE A 74 7.54 -16.66 6.91
N GLY A 75 6.27 -17.03 6.75
CA GLY A 75 5.46 -17.61 7.82
C GLY A 75 4.97 -16.63 8.89
N LEU A 76 5.34 -15.35 8.82
CA LEU A 76 4.90 -14.31 9.76
C LEU A 76 3.75 -13.45 9.21
N SER A 77 3.72 -13.22 7.89
CA SER A 77 2.75 -12.32 7.26
C SER A 77 2.45 -12.74 5.82
N ASP A 78 1.24 -12.43 5.33
CA ASP A 78 0.90 -12.49 3.90
C ASP A 78 1.46 -11.23 3.23
N VAL A 79 2.49 -11.38 2.38
CA VAL A 79 3.19 -10.25 1.78
C VAL A 79 2.71 -10.03 0.34
N LYS A 80 2.21 -8.83 0.03
CA LYS A 80 1.65 -8.47 -1.28
C LYS A 80 1.98 -7.04 -1.67
N THR A 81 1.93 -6.76 -2.98
CA THR A 81 1.79 -5.37 -3.40
C THR A 81 0.37 -4.88 -3.08
N LEU A 82 0.17 -3.57 -2.91
CA LEU A 82 -1.17 -3.01 -2.72
C LEU A 82 -2.12 -3.42 -3.87
N HIS A 83 -1.62 -3.39 -5.11
CA HIS A 83 -2.36 -3.84 -6.29
C HIS A 83 -2.64 -5.35 -6.30
N GLY A 84 -1.68 -6.17 -5.85
CA GLY A 84 -1.88 -7.61 -5.69
C GLY A 84 -2.95 -7.94 -4.65
N PHE A 85 -2.97 -7.19 -3.55
CA PHE A 85 -4.02 -7.25 -2.55
C PHE A 85 -5.38 -6.85 -3.13
N ALA A 86 -5.48 -5.68 -3.77
CA ALA A 86 -6.71 -5.20 -4.39
C ALA A 86 -7.28 -6.18 -5.42
N ARG A 87 -6.42 -6.76 -6.27
CA ARG A 87 -6.80 -7.80 -7.22
C ARG A 87 -7.38 -9.03 -6.52
N SER A 88 -6.78 -9.47 -5.41
CA SER A 88 -7.25 -10.61 -4.64
C SER A 88 -8.63 -10.35 -4.02
N VAL A 89 -8.83 -9.17 -3.42
CA VAL A 89 -10.12 -8.74 -2.85
C VAL A 89 -11.18 -8.74 -3.93
N LEU A 90 -10.91 -8.05 -5.04
CA LEU A 90 -11.88 -7.87 -6.09
C LEU A 90 -12.25 -9.20 -6.76
N SER A 91 -11.26 -10.06 -7.04
CA SER A 91 -11.51 -11.39 -7.60
C SER A 91 -12.42 -12.25 -6.73
N LYS A 92 -12.26 -12.20 -5.40
CA LYS A 92 -13.15 -12.86 -4.45
C LYS A 92 -14.56 -12.26 -4.49
N ALA A 93 -14.66 -10.93 -4.44
CA ALA A 93 -15.95 -10.22 -4.44
C ALA A 93 -16.81 -10.55 -5.66
N ILE A 94 -16.19 -10.64 -6.84
CA ILE A 94 -16.90 -10.92 -8.10
C ILE A 94 -16.93 -12.39 -8.50
N SER A 95 -16.33 -13.29 -7.71
CA SER A 95 -16.23 -14.73 -7.98
C SER A 95 -15.71 -15.08 -9.39
N ARG A 96 -14.80 -14.27 -9.92
CA ARG A 96 -14.12 -14.51 -11.21
C ARG A 96 -12.69 -13.95 -11.18
N SER A 97 -11.86 -14.38 -12.12
CA SER A 97 -10.53 -13.82 -12.31
C SER A 97 -10.62 -12.34 -12.69
N VAL A 98 -9.70 -11.54 -12.16
CA VAL A 98 -9.50 -10.15 -12.54
C VAL A 98 -8.25 -10.07 -13.41
N ASP A 99 -8.43 -9.64 -14.66
CA ASP A 99 -7.35 -9.41 -15.60
C ASP A 99 -6.97 -7.93 -15.59
N ILE A 100 -5.67 -7.68 -15.39
CA ILE A 100 -5.09 -6.35 -15.35
C ILE A 100 -4.40 -6.07 -16.68
N TYR A 101 -4.73 -4.94 -17.29
CA TYR A 101 -4.07 -4.36 -18.43
C TYR A 101 -3.61 -2.95 -18.07
N PRO A 102 -2.35 -2.75 -17.63
CA PRO A 102 -1.88 -1.49 -17.05
C PRO A 102 -2.11 -0.26 -17.93
N LYS A 103 -2.09 -0.43 -19.26
CA LYS A 103 -2.28 0.66 -20.24
C LYS A 103 -3.75 0.93 -20.57
N LEU A 104 -4.71 0.39 -19.81
CA LEU A 104 -6.13 0.63 -20.03
C LEU A 104 -6.48 2.13 -20.05
N PRO A 105 -5.97 2.99 -19.14
CA PRO A 105 -6.24 4.42 -19.20
C PRO A 105 -5.88 5.08 -20.52
N ALA A 106 -4.76 4.68 -21.14
CA ALA A 106 -4.35 5.21 -22.44
C ALA A 106 -5.31 4.81 -23.57
N ILE A 107 -5.85 3.59 -23.54
CA ILE A 107 -6.87 3.14 -24.49
C ILE A 107 -8.16 3.93 -24.30
N VAL A 108 -8.61 4.08 -23.05
CA VAL A 108 -9.84 4.82 -22.74
C VAL A 108 -9.71 6.31 -23.08
N ARG A 109 -8.51 6.90 -22.93
CA ARG A 109 -8.18 8.25 -23.42
C ARG A 109 -8.31 8.36 -24.93
N ALA A 110 -7.79 7.37 -25.68
CA ALA A 110 -7.97 7.33 -27.12
C ALA A 110 -9.45 7.24 -27.52
N ASP A 111 -10.25 6.41 -26.82
CA ASP A 111 -11.69 6.36 -27.03
C ASP A 111 -12.39 7.69 -26.75
N SER A 112 -12.02 8.38 -25.67
CA SER A 112 -12.59 9.67 -25.31
C SER A 112 -12.37 10.72 -26.41
N ARG A 113 -11.16 10.76 -26.98
CA ARG A 113 -10.84 11.65 -28.12
C ARG A 113 -11.71 11.37 -29.33
N VAL A 114 -11.95 10.10 -29.65
CA VAL A 114 -12.72 9.70 -30.84
C VAL A 114 -14.23 9.85 -30.63
N LEU A 115 -14.74 9.47 -29.46
CA LEU A 115 -16.18 9.35 -29.21
C LEU A 115 -16.80 10.62 -28.63
N ARG A 116 -16.01 11.44 -27.92
CA ARG A 116 -16.49 12.63 -27.21
C ARG A 116 -15.80 13.92 -27.65
N ASP A 117 -14.75 13.82 -28.47
CA ASP A 117 -13.87 14.96 -28.79
C ASP A 117 -13.23 15.59 -27.54
N VAL A 118 -12.98 14.77 -26.51
CA VAL A 118 -12.38 15.19 -25.24
C VAL A 118 -11.06 14.47 -25.03
N ASP A 119 -9.97 15.23 -24.94
CA ASP A 119 -8.66 14.73 -24.56
C ASP A 119 -8.43 14.84 -23.05
N ILE A 120 -8.70 13.75 -22.33
CA ILE A 120 -8.53 13.70 -20.88
C ILE A 120 -7.57 12.59 -20.46
N ASP A 121 -6.70 12.91 -19.52
CA ASP A 121 -5.90 11.92 -18.81
C ASP A 121 -6.66 11.40 -17.60
N PHE A 122 -6.97 10.10 -17.60
CA PHE A 122 -7.69 9.47 -16.51
C PHE A 122 -6.78 9.08 -15.35
N THR A 123 -5.47 9.05 -15.53
CA THR A 123 -4.54 8.63 -14.47
C THR A 123 -4.61 9.58 -13.26
N PRO A 124 -4.49 10.92 -13.41
CA PRO A 124 -4.62 11.84 -12.29
C PRO A 124 -6.04 11.86 -11.69
N LEU A 125 -7.07 11.60 -12.50
CA LEU A 125 -8.45 11.49 -11.98
C LEU A 125 -8.56 10.40 -10.91
N PHE A 126 -7.91 9.25 -11.14
CA PHE A 126 -7.88 8.18 -10.16
C PHE A 126 -6.90 8.46 -9.03
N GLU A 127 -5.62 8.70 -9.34
CA GLU A 127 -4.55 8.83 -8.35
C GLU A 127 -4.82 9.93 -7.33
N CYS A 128 -5.39 11.06 -7.76
CA CYS A 128 -5.75 12.17 -6.89
C CYS A 128 -7.18 12.11 -6.32
N ARG A 129 -7.94 11.02 -6.57
CA ARG A 129 -9.38 10.90 -6.23
C ARG A 129 -10.19 12.15 -6.63
N ILE A 130 -10.07 12.57 -7.88
CA ILE A 130 -10.85 13.70 -8.38
C ILE A 130 -12.27 13.23 -8.69
N ASP A 131 -13.25 13.86 -8.05
CA ASP A 131 -14.66 13.61 -8.29
C ASP A 131 -15.11 14.25 -9.62
N ASP A 132 -14.95 13.48 -10.69
CA ASP A 132 -15.42 13.84 -12.04
C ASP A 132 -16.43 12.77 -12.53
N GLU A 133 -17.69 12.96 -12.16
CA GLU A 133 -18.75 11.96 -12.42
C GLU A 133 -18.87 11.60 -13.90
N GLU A 134 -18.75 12.59 -14.80
CA GLU A 134 -18.92 12.38 -16.24
C GLU A 134 -17.78 11.50 -16.80
N ASN A 135 -16.53 11.86 -16.49
CA ASN A 135 -15.38 11.13 -17.00
C ASN A 135 -15.21 9.77 -16.32
N LEU A 136 -15.52 9.65 -15.03
CA LEU A 136 -15.52 8.37 -14.31
C LEU A 136 -16.62 7.44 -14.85
N ALA A 137 -17.81 7.94 -15.16
CA ALA A 137 -18.88 7.16 -15.78
C ALA A 137 -18.48 6.67 -17.17
N PHE A 138 -17.87 7.54 -17.99
CA PHE A 138 -17.34 7.15 -19.29
C PHE A 138 -16.26 6.06 -19.13
N TYR A 139 -15.29 6.25 -18.26
CA TYR A 139 -14.22 5.27 -18.03
C TYR A 139 -14.79 3.91 -17.59
N LYS A 140 -15.73 3.91 -16.65
CA LYS A 140 -16.41 2.70 -16.18
C LYS A 140 -17.10 1.95 -17.31
N SER A 141 -17.74 2.66 -18.24
CA SER A 141 -18.39 2.04 -19.41
C SER A 141 -17.37 1.37 -20.35
N ARG A 142 -16.24 2.03 -20.62
CA ARG A 142 -15.17 1.48 -21.48
C ARG A 142 -14.47 0.30 -20.82
N ARG A 143 -14.18 0.38 -19.52
CA ARG A 143 -13.65 -0.72 -18.71
C ARG A 143 -14.55 -1.96 -18.77
N GLN A 144 -15.87 -1.79 -18.66
CA GLN A 144 -16.83 -2.90 -18.79
C GLN A 144 -16.82 -3.51 -20.19
N LEU A 145 -16.74 -2.68 -21.24
CA LEU A 145 -16.63 -3.16 -22.62
C LEU A 145 -15.35 -3.98 -22.86
N TYR A 146 -14.21 -3.52 -22.34
CA TYR A 146 -12.93 -4.22 -22.49
C TYR A 146 -12.80 -5.44 -21.57
N GLY A 147 -13.61 -5.52 -20.51
CA GLY A 147 -13.60 -6.63 -19.56
C GLY A 147 -12.30 -6.74 -18.76
N ARG A 148 -11.52 -5.66 -18.64
CA ARG A 148 -10.24 -5.62 -17.93
C ARG A 148 -10.19 -4.44 -16.98
N TYR A 149 -9.33 -4.52 -15.97
CA TYR A 149 -8.96 -3.38 -15.12
C TYR A 149 -7.60 -2.85 -15.56
N GLY A 150 -7.38 -1.55 -15.44
CA GLY A 150 -6.06 -0.93 -15.37
C GLY A 150 -5.40 -1.08 -14.00
N PHE A 151 -4.32 -0.32 -13.79
CA PHE A 151 -3.57 -0.32 -12.52
C PHE A 151 -4.24 0.60 -11.50
N THR A 152 -4.60 1.83 -11.89
CA THR A 152 -5.23 2.81 -10.98
C THR A 152 -6.70 2.50 -10.68
N ASP A 153 -7.46 2.05 -11.68
CA ASP A 153 -8.90 1.78 -11.53
C ASP A 153 -9.19 0.52 -10.69
N ILE A 154 -8.25 -0.42 -10.53
CA ILE A 154 -8.45 -1.58 -9.65
C ILE A 154 -8.43 -1.17 -8.19
N ILE A 155 -7.54 -0.24 -7.81
CA ILE A 155 -7.50 0.34 -6.46
C ILE A 155 -8.80 1.11 -6.24
N TYR A 156 -9.19 1.96 -7.21
CA TYR A 156 -10.43 2.71 -7.17
C TYR A 156 -11.67 1.81 -6.98
N ALA A 157 -11.74 0.70 -7.72
CA ALA A 157 -12.84 -0.25 -7.60
C ALA A 157 -12.91 -0.90 -6.21
N VAL A 158 -11.77 -1.21 -5.58
CA VAL A 158 -11.74 -1.79 -4.22
C VAL A 158 -12.09 -0.76 -3.16
N VAL A 159 -11.60 0.48 -3.30
CA VAL A 159 -11.99 1.60 -2.43
C VAL A 159 -13.51 1.79 -2.44
N LEU A 160 -14.12 1.90 -3.62
CA LEU A 160 -15.58 2.01 -3.73
C LEU A 160 -16.31 0.79 -3.14
N TYR A 161 -15.80 -0.41 -3.40
CA TYR A 161 -16.37 -1.65 -2.88
C TYR A 161 -16.39 -1.71 -1.35
N PHE A 162 -15.35 -1.19 -0.69
CA PHE A 162 -15.24 -1.08 0.77
C PHE A 162 -16.00 0.12 1.34
N GLU A 163 -16.07 1.24 0.63
CA GLU A 163 -16.85 2.41 1.05
C GLU A 163 -18.37 2.13 1.04
N GLU A 164 -18.85 1.33 0.08
CA GLU A 164 -20.25 0.92 0.00
C GLU A 164 -20.68 0.10 1.23
N ASP A 165 -19.81 -0.76 1.75
CA ASP A 165 -20.06 -1.52 2.98
C ASP A 165 -18.73 -1.87 3.67
N LYS A 166 -18.49 -1.19 4.79
CA LYS A 166 -17.26 -1.33 5.59
C LYS A 166 -17.08 -2.73 6.17
N ASN A 167 -18.13 -3.55 6.25
CA ASN A 167 -18.01 -4.94 6.71
C ASN A 167 -17.32 -5.84 5.67
N ARG A 168 -17.15 -5.37 4.43
CA ARG A 168 -16.39 -6.06 3.39
C ARG A 168 -14.88 -5.92 3.57
N VAL A 169 -14.44 -4.95 4.38
CA VAL A 169 -13.02 -4.74 4.71
C VAL A 169 -12.56 -5.90 5.60
N PRO A 170 -11.52 -6.66 5.19
CA PRO A 170 -11.01 -7.77 5.99
C PRO A 170 -10.32 -7.29 7.28
N ASP A 171 -10.45 -8.08 8.34
CA ASP A 171 -9.76 -7.86 9.60
C ASP A 171 -8.42 -8.62 9.63
N PHE A 172 -7.37 -7.94 10.10
CA PHE A 172 -6.04 -8.48 10.31
C PHE A 172 -5.58 -8.21 11.75
N SER A 173 -4.76 -9.11 12.30
CA SER A 173 -4.16 -8.89 13.62
C SER A 173 -3.18 -7.72 13.62
N GLN A 174 -2.53 -7.50 12.47
CA GLN A 174 -1.58 -6.43 12.22
C GLN A 174 -1.42 -6.24 10.71
N ILE A 175 -1.36 -5.00 10.27
CA ILE A 175 -0.93 -4.62 8.93
C ILE A 175 0.40 -3.89 9.03
N VAL A 176 1.34 -4.21 8.15
CA VAL A 176 2.56 -3.44 7.93
C VAL A 176 2.51 -2.89 6.51
N VAL A 177 2.77 -1.60 6.35
CA VAL A 177 2.91 -0.96 5.04
C VAL A 177 4.32 -0.44 4.94
N ASP A 178 5.06 -0.94 3.96
CA ASP A 178 6.43 -0.52 3.66
C ASP A 178 6.48 0.44 2.47
N GLU A 179 7.49 1.30 2.46
CA GLU A 179 7.67 2.41 1.53
C GLU A 179 6.40 3.27 1.38
N PHE A 180 5.84 3.69 2.53
CA PHE A 180 4.57 4.42 2.57
C PHE A 180 4.59 5.73 1.75
N GLN A 181 5.74 6.38 1.66
CA GLN A 181 5.92 7.64 0.93
C GLN A 181 5.69 7.53 -0.58
N ASP A 182 5.75 6.31 -1.16
CA ASP A 182 5.57 6.09 -2.59
C ASP A 182 4.10 5.91 -3.02
N PHE A 183 3.15 5.85 -2.07
CA PHE A 183 1.73 5.69 -2.39
C PHE A 183 1.03 7.01 -2.73
N ASN A 184 0.17 6.98 -3.75
CA ASN A 184 -0.66 8.12 -4.14
C ASN A 184 -1.94 8.27 -3.26
N PRO A 185 -2.66 9.40 -3.32
CA PRO A 185 -3.85 9.63 -2.47
C PRO A 185 -4.94 8.54 -2.55
N LEU A 186 -5.16 7.95 -3.72
CA LEU A 186 -6.12 6.84 -3.87
C LEU A 186 -5.65 5.57 -3.16
N GLU A 187 -4.37 5.26 -3.25
CA GLU A 187 -3.75 4.13 -2.57
C GLU A 187 -3.75 4.31 -1.05
N VAL A 188 -3.42 5.52 -0.58
CA VAL A 188 -3.55 5.92 0.84
C VAL A 188 -4.99 5.75 1.32
N SER A 189 -5.98 6.11 0.50
CA SER A 189 -7.39 5.91 0.86
C SER A 189 -7.74 4.42 1.08
N LEU A 190 -7.15 3.50 0.31
CA LEU A 190 -7.30 2.06 0.55
C LEU A 190 -6.63 1.64 1.87
N ILE A 191 -5.44 2.17 2.17
CA ILE A 191 -4.73 1.90 3.42
C ILE A 191 -5.53 2.41 4.62
N ASP A 192 -6.14 3.60 4.52
CA ASP A 192 -6.98 4.17 5.57
C ASP A 192 -8.20 3.29 5.87
N LEU A 193 -8.86 2.77 4.84
CA LEU A 193 -9.98 1.83 5.00
C LEU A 193 -9.57 0.57 5.77
N LEU A 194 -8.37 0.04 5.49
CA LEU A 194 -7.82 -1.10 6.22
C LEU A 194 -7.47 -0.72 7.67
N ALA A 195 -6.94 0.48 7.87
CA ALA A 195 -6.54 1.00 9.18
C ALA A 195 -7.70 1.31 10.12
N ASP A 196 -8.91 1.46 9.58
CA ASP A 196 -10.13 1.62 10.39
C ASP A 196 -10.62 0.29 10.99
N ARG A 197 -10.12 -0.85 10.48
CA ARG A 197 -10.48 -2.20 10.94
C ARG A 197 -9.36 -2.93 11.67
N SER A 198 -8.11 -2.64 11.32
CA SER A 198 -6.95 -3.39 11.79
C SER A 198 -5.84 -2.45 12.27
N PRO A 199 -5.02 -2.84 13.26
CA PRO A 199 -3.84 -2.08 13.63
C PRO A 199 -2.86 -2.00 12.46
N VAL A 200 -2.31 -0.81 12.20
CA VAL A 200 -1.39 -0.56 11.08
C VAL A 200 -0.10 0.06 11.57
N LEU A 201 1.01 -0.44 11.03
CA LEU A 201 2.33 0.16 11.10
C LEU A 201 2.71 0.65 9.70
N LEU A 202 2.80 1.96 9.52
CA LEU A 202 3.33 2.59 8.32
C LEU A 202 4.82 2.81 8.50
N ALA A 203 5.62 2.35 7.55
CA ALA A 203 7.05 2.56 7.51
C ALA A 203 7.44 3.22 6.19
N GLY A 204 8.32 4.21 6.27
CA GLY A 204 8.76 4.97 5.11
C GLY A 204 9.96 5.85 5.41
N ASP A 205 10.50 6.45 4.36
CA ASP A 205 11.52 7.49 4.46
C ASP A 205 11.21 8.60 3.45
N ASP A 206 10.79 9.76 3.95
CA ASP A 206 10.41 10.91 3.11
C ASP A 206 11.60 11.41 2.28
N ASP A 207 12.83 11.25 2.76
CA ASP A 207 14.06 11.60 2.01
C ASP A 207 14.29 10.68 0.78
N GLN A 208 13.47 9.64 0.62
CA GLN A 208 13.57 8.64 -0.45
C GLN A 208 12.33 8.52 -1.34
N ALA A 209 11.39 9.46 -1.27
CA ALA A 209 10.22 9.43 -2.14
C ALA A 209 10.64 9.43 -3.62
N LEU A 210 10.30 8.36 -4.34
CA LEU A 210 10.70 8.19 -5.75
C LEU A 210 9.68 8.79 -6.73
N TYR A 211 8.45 9.03 -6.27
CA TYR A 211 7.30 9.32 -7.13
C TYR A 211 6.67 10.71 -6.97
N GLU A 212 7.34 11.67 -6.29
CA GLU A 212 6.81 13.05 -6.10
C GLU A 212 6.64 13.87 -7.38
N THR A 213 7.20 13.43 -8.52
CA THR A 213 7.30 14.25 -9.75
C THR A 213 6.70 13.63 -11.02
N LEU A 214 5.85 12.61 -10.90
CA LEU A 214 5.13 12.03 -12.05
C LEU A 214 3.70 12.58 -12.18
#